data_AF-A0A7D9D015-F1
#
_entry.id   AF-A0A7D9D015-F1
#
_cell.length_a   1.000
_cell.length_b   1.000
_cell.length_c   1.000
_cell.angle_alpha   90.00
_cell.angle_beta   90.00
_cell.angle_gamma   90.00
#
_symmetry.space_group_name_H-M   'P 1'
#
loop_
_entity.id
_entity.type
_entity.pdbx_description
1 polymer ?
#
loop_
_entity_poly.entity_id
_entity_poly.type
_entity_poly.pdbx_seq_one_letter_code
_entity_poly.pdbx_strand_id
1 'polypeptide(L)'
;MSENSGASQSPGATPQQVQGPYFLAQISKLAKTAQFYWYLSHVFAIFFMALCTIISVFKGNFNYSAIRYYQLSITSIIITYLIVIRQTYRAKPITFLFSQFFQLVGDDNVQYLLLASMLRFFASRIYGGINATTLQPFTIFALFHSLSYFQSMILPFLSPLSAGTKQKISSGIQSFVKKYNETSLMIASNMELMTAVTYSVQTFISVVTMKILKPSLFAMNLKTVCMCASYVTFCKVRYDQSRYMQTLINSYDMRFNQLIYGSRFIPQSLKGILVQLRSLIISVLGHISLPATHPAQAEN
;
A
#
# COMPACT_ATOMS: atom_id res chain seq x y z
N MET A 1 -19.87 21.62 71.86
CA MET A 1 -20.27 21.26 70.49
C MET A 1 -19.64 19.90 70.19
N SER A 2 -20.49 18.87 70.09
CA SER A 2 -20.31 17.42 69.77
C SER A 2 -19.21 16.62 70.50
N GLU A 3 -19.48 15.56 71.27
CA GLU A 3 -19.96 14.20 70.88
C GLU A 3 -19.10 13.54 69.77
N ASN A 4 -18.85 12.24 69.69
CA ASN A 4 -18.67 11.08 70.59
C ASN A 4 -18.26 9.92 69.64
N SER A 5 -17.45 8.98 70.13
CA SER A 5 -17.42 7.55 69.79
C SER A 5 -17.22 7.05 68.34
N GLY A 6 -16.01 6.54 68.09
CA GLY A 6 -15.66 5.17 67.68
C GLY A 6 -16.51 4.38 66.67
N ALA A 7 -15.84 3.76 65.68
CA ALA A 7 -15.81 2.29 65.51
C ALA A 7 -15.14 1.84 64.19
N SER A 8 -14.43 0.70 64.30
CA SER A 8 -14.27 -0.37 63.30
C SER A 8 -13.56 -0.09 61.97
N GLN A 9 -12.30 -0.54 61.91
CA GLN A 9 -11.75 -1.17 60.71
C GLN A 9 -12.61 -2.38 60.33
N SER A 10 -12.99 -2.50 59.06
CA SER A 10 -13.52 -3.73 58.47
C SER A 10 -13.03 -3.86 57.01
N PRO A 11 -12.82 -5.09 56.51
CA PRO A 11 -11.86 -5.39 55.45
C PRO A 11 -12.50 -5.48 54.07
N GLY A 12 -11.65 -5.39 53.04
CA GLY A 12 -11.95 -5.98 51.74
C GLY A 12 -12.61 -5.05 50.73
N ALA A 13 -11.79 -4.49 49.85
CA ALA A 13 -12.15 -4.37 48.45
C ALA A 13 -10.93 -4.81 47.64
N THR A 14 -10.80 -6.12 47.45
CA THR A 14 -10.00 -6.71 46.39
C THR A 14 -10.29 -5.93 45.10
N PRO A 15 -9.29 -5.54 44.29
CA PRO A 15 -9.58 -4.96 42.98
C PRO A 15 -10.42 -5.98 42.24
N GLN A 16 -11.70 -5.66 42.03
CA GLN A 16 -12.63 -6.54 41.35
C GLN A 16 -12.15 -6.62 39.90
N GLN A 17 -11.33 -7.64 39.63
CA GLN A 17 -10.95 -8.08 38.31
C GLN A 17 -12.22 -8.60 37.63
N VAL A 18 -13.04 -7.70 37.10
CA VAL A 18 -14.12 -8.06 36.17
C VAL A 18 -13.48 -8.30 34.80
N GLN A 19 -12.73 -9.40 34.73
CA GLN A 19 -11.91 -9.80 33.59
C GLN A 19 -12.63 -10.92 32.83
N GLY A 20 -13.14 -10.62 31.63
CA GLY A 20 -13.71 -11.63 30.73
C GLY A 20 -14.90 -11.13 29.90
N PRO A 21 -16.02 -10.69 30.50
CA PRO A 21 -17.24 -10.34 29.76
C PRO A 21 -17.12 -9.03 28.97
N TYR A 22 -16.44 -8.02 29.53
CA TYR A 22 -16.37 -6.69 28.94
C TYR A 22 -15.55 -6.66 27.63
N PHE A 23 -14.42 -7.36 27.58
CA PHE A 23 -13.58 -7.41 26.37
C PHE A 23 -14.28 -8.10 25.21
N LEU A 24 -14.85 -9.29 25.44
CA LEU A 24 -15.57 -10.04 24.40
C LEU A 24 -16.79 -9.29 23.88
N ALA A 25 -17.53 -8.60 24.76
CA ALA A 25 -18.65 -7.75 24.37
C ALA A 25 -18.22 -6.57 23.49
N GLN A 26 -17.10 -5.91 23.82
CA GLN A 26 -16.56 -4.82 22.99
C GLN A 26 -16.09 -5.36 21.64
N ILE A 27 -15.31 -6.45 21.60
CA ILE A 27 -14.89 -7.06 20.33
C ILE A 27 -16.09 -7.48 19.49
N SER A 28 -17.13 -8.06 20.09
CA SER A 28 -18.39 -8.40 19.40
C SER A 28 -19.04 -7.15 18.77
N LYS A 29 -19.03 -6.01 19.47
CA LYS A 29 -19.50 -4.74 18.92
C LYS A 29 -18.64 -4.26 17.76
N LEU A 30 -17.32 -4.30 17.88
CA LEU A 30 -16.41 -3.94 16.78
C LEU A 30 -16.60 -4.85 15.56
N ALA A 31 -16.78 -6.15 15.78
CA ALA A 31 -16.97 -7.15 14.72
C ALA A 31 -18.22 -6.89 13.85
N LYS A 32 -19.18 -6.09 14.33
CA LYS A 32 -20.35 -5.66 13.53
C LYS A 32 -20.04 -4.49 12.60
N THR A 33 -18.83 -3.94 12.63
CA THR A 33 -18.45 -2.75 11.86
C THR A 33 -17.56 -3.11 10.67
N ALA A 34 -17.76 -2.43 9.53
CA ALA A 34 -16.88 -2.57 8.37
C ALA A 34 -15.42 -2.16 8.69
N GLN A 35 -15.23 -1.23 9.62
CA GLN A 35 -13.92 -0.75 10.07
C GLN A 35 -13.09 -1.86 10.74
N PHE A 36 -13.72 -2.77 11.48
CA PHE A 36 -13.02 -3.90 12.07
C PHE A 36 -12.51 -4.88 11.00
N TYR A 37 -13.28 -5.14 9.94
CA TYR A 37 -12.83 -5.97 8.82
C TYR A 37 -11.75 -5.29 7.98
N TRP A 38 -11.81 -3.97 7.83
CA TRP A 38 -10.73 -3.17 7.23
C TRP A 38 -9.44 -3.25 8.06
N TYR A 39 -9.53 -3.23 9.39
CA TYR A 39 -8.38 -3.47 10.25
C TYR A 39 -7.83 -4.89 10.10
N LEU A 40 -8.71 -5.90 10.11
CA LEU A 40 -8.32 -7.30 10.00
C LEU A 40 -7.65 -7.60 8.65
N SER A 41 -8.13 -6.99 7.56
CA SER A 41 -7.52 -7.13 6.25
C SER A 41 -6.10 -6.55 6.20
N HIS A 42 -5.84 -5.43 6.86
CA HIS A 42 -4.47 -4.91 7.01
C HIS A 42 -3.56 -5.86 7.81
N VAL A 43 -4.04 -6.38 8.95
CA VAL A 43 -3.27 -7.34 9.77
C VAL A 43 -2.94 -8.60 8.97
N PHE A 44 -3.89 -9.15 8.23
CA PHE A 44 -3.68 -10.31 7.36
C PHE A 44 -2.75 -10.00 6.18
N ALA A 45 -2.85 -8.81 5.57
CA ALA A 45 -1.94 -8.40 4.51
C ALA A 45 -0.48 -8.44 5.00
N ILE A 46 -0.20 -7.88 6.19
CA ILE A 46 1.13 -7.87 6.82
C ILE A 46 1.59 -9.29 7.16
N PHE A 47 0.73 -10.09 7.81
CA PHE A 47 1.06 -11.44 8.24
C PHE A 47 1.42 -12.34 7.04
N PHE A 48 0.57 -12.36 6.01
CA PHE A 48 0.82 -13.17 4.83
C PHE A 48 1.98 -12.63 3.98
N MET A 49 2.23 -11.32 3.95
CA MET A 49 3.42 -10.75 3.33
C MET A 49 4.70 -11.25 4.02
N ALA A 50 4.73 -11.28 5.35
CA ALA A 50 5.88 -11.80 6.08
C ALA A 50 6.16 -13.27 5.73
N LEU A 51 5.12 -14.12 5.74
CA LEU A 51 5.25 -15.53 5.34
C LEU A 51 5.70 -15.69 3.89
N CYS A 52 5.10 -14.91 2.97
CA CYS A 52 5.50 -14.87 1.56
C CYS A 52 6.98 -14.53 1.42
N THR A 53 7.44 -13.47 2.10
CA THR A 53 8.83 -12.99 2.02
C THR A 53 9.80 -14.04 2.53
N ILE A 54 9.55 -14.60 3.72
CA ILE A 54 10.39 -15.64 4.31
C ILE A 54 10.52 -16.83 3.35
N ILE A 55 9.39 -17.34 2.85
CA ILE A 55 9.42 -18.52 1.97
C ILE A 55 10.06 -18.18 0.63
N SER A 56 9.80 -17.01 0.05
CA SER A 56 10.45 -16.56 -1.18
C SER A 56 11.98 -16.47 -1.04
N VAL A 57 12.48 -15.99 0.09
CA VAL A 57 13.92 -15.89 0.36
C VAL A 57 14.56 -17.28 0.44
N PHE A 58 13.94 -18.23 1.15
CA PHE A 58 14.54 -19.55 1.37
C PHE A 58 14.24 -20.59 0.27
N LYS A 59 13.10 -20.50 -0.40
CA LYS A 59 12.59 -21.51 -1.36
C LYS A 59 12.34 -20.95 -2.76
N GLY A 60 12.53 -19.66 -2.97
CA GLY A 60 12.36 -18.99 -4.25
C GLY A 60 10.92 -18.59 -4.59
N ASN A 61 10.79 -17.66 -5.53
CA ASN A 61 9.53 -17.03 -5.93
C ASN A 61 8.58 -17.91 -6.76
N PHE A 62 9.01 -19.12 -7.16
CA PHE A 62 8.19 -20.10 -7.87
C PHE A 62 7.55 -21.13 -6.91
N ASN A 63 7.93 -21.09 -5.63
CA ASN A 63 7.42 -22.02 -4.64
C ASN A 63 5.90 -21.86 -4.44
N TYR A 64 5.18 -22.98 -4.39
CA TYR A 64 3.72 -22.98 -4.23
C TYR A 64 3.24 -22.24 -2.98
N SER A 65 3.92 -22.42 -1.85
CA SER A 65 3.56 -21.75 -0.60
C SER A 65 3.83 -20.25 -0.65
N ALA A 66 4.94 -19.81 -1.25
CA ALA A 66 5.22 -18.39 -1.45
C ALA A 66 4.11 -17.72 -2.27
N ILE A 67 3.72 -18.33 -3.39
CA ILE A 67 2.64 -17.85 -4.24
C ILE A 67 1.31 -17.82 -3.49
N ARG A 68 1.00 -18.84 -2.68
CA ARG A 68 -0.22 -18.87 -1.87
C ARG A 68 -0.26 -17.73 -0.86
N TYR A 69 0.81 -17.48 -0.12
CA TYR A 69 0.85 -16.39 0.85
C TYR A 69 0.83 -15.01 0.17
N TYR A 70 1.46 -14.87 -0.99
CA TYR A 70 1.30 -13.68 -1.82
C TYR A 70 -0.17 -13.45 -2.20
N GLN A 71 -0.86 -14.48 -2.70
CA GLN A 71 -2.27 -14.41 -3.07
C GLN A 71 -3.15 -14.03 -1.88
N LEU A 72 -2.90 -14.59 -0.70
CA LEU A 72 -3.63 -14.26 0.51
C LEU A 72 -3.39 -12.79 0.91
N SER A 73 -2.13 -12.34 0.94
CA SER A 73 -1.77 -10.95 1.26
C SER A 73 -2.42 -9.95 0.31
N ILE A 74 -2.29 -10.16 -1.01
CA ILE A 74 -2.87 -9.25 -2.00
C ILE A 74 -4.41 -9.30 -2.02
N THR A 75 -5.02 -10.44 -1.67
CA THR A 75 -6.48 -10.53 -1.51
C THR A 75 -6.94 -9.71 -0.30
N SER A 76 -6.21 -9.74 0.82
CA SER A 76 -6.49 -8.88 1.96
C SER A 76 -6.35 -7.39 1.61
N ILE A 77 -5.37 -7.02 0.78
CA ILE A 77 -5.22 -5.65 0.26
C ILE A 77 -6.42 -5.26 -0.60
N ILE A 78 -6.88 -6.12 -1.51
CA ILE A 78 -8.08 -5.88 -2.34
C ILE A 78 -9.31 -5.64 -1.46
N ILE A 79 -9.53 -6.48 -0.44
CA ILE A 79 -10.65 -6.32 0.51
C ILE A 79 -10.57 -4.96 1.20
N THR A 80 -9.38 -4.52 1.60
CA THR A 80 -9.15 -3.21 2.23
C THR A 80 -9.68 -2.09 1.35
N TYR A 81 -9.23 -2.03 0.09
CA TYR A 81 -9.62 -0.94 -0.81
C TYR A 81 -11.10 -1.05 -1.25
N LEU A 82 -11.65 -2.26 -1.38
CA LEU A 82 -13.08 -2.44 -1.61
C LEU A 82 -13.91 -1.85 -0.47
N ILE A 83 -13.49 -2.05 0.79
CA ILE A 83 -14.18 -1.44 1.95
C ILE A 83 -14.08 0.08 1.90
N VAL A 84 -12.88 0.62 1.64
CA VAL A 84 -12.67 2.09 1.54
C VAL A 84 -13.55 2.69 0.45
N ILE A 85 -13.51 2.14 -0.77
CA ILE A 85 -14.31 2.61 -1.89
C ILE A 85 -15.81 2.50 -1.56
N ARG A 86 -16.27 1.39 -0.98
CA ARG A 86 -17.68 1.24 -0.60
C ARG A 86 -18.11 2.28 0.43
N GLN A 87 -17.23 2.69 1.34
CA GLN A 87 -17.49 3.75 2.31
C GLN A 87 -17.51 5.13 1.64
N THR A 88 -16.54 5.44 0.78
CA THR A 88 -16.44 6.72 0.06
C THR A 88 -17.64 6.96 -0.84
N TYR A 89 -18.08 5.94 -1.58
CA TYR A 89 -19.15 6.05 -2.57
C TYR A 89 -20.49 5.50 -2.09
N ARG A 90 -20.69 5.33 -0.77
CA ARG A 90 -21.86 4.63 -0.21
C ARG A 90 -23.19 5.21 -0.68
N ALA A 91 -23.27 6.54 -0.78
CA ALA A 91 -24.47 7.30 -1.13
C ALA A 91 -24.67 7.47 -2.65
N LYS A 92 -23.72 7.04 -3.49
CA LYS A 92 -23.81 7.17 -4.95
C LYS A 92 -24.48 5.92 -5.53
N PRO A 93 -25.40 6.06 -6.51
CA PRO A 93 -25.99 4.90 -7.18
C PRO A 93 -24.93 4.15 -7.98
N ILE A 94 -25.11 2.85 -8.22
CA ILE A 94 -24.12 2.05 -8.95
C ILE A 94 -23.92 2.56 -10.39
N THR A 95 -24.95 3.16 -10.98
CA THR A 95 -24.92 3.81 -12.29
C THR A 95 -23.96 5.00 -12.35
N PHE A 96 -23.74 5.69 -11.22
CA PHE A 96 -22.73 6.77 -11.11
C PHE A 96 -21.31 6.22 -11.26
N LEU A 97 -21.03 5.03 -10.72
CA LEU A 97 -19.71 4.42 -10.80
C LEU A 97 -19.36 4.04 -12.25
N PHE A 98 -20.35 3.63 -13.04
CA PHE A 98 -20.15 3.31 -14.45
C PHE A 98 -20.11 4.55 -15.34
N SER A 99 -20.92 5.58 -15.06
CA SER A 99 -20.96 6.80 -15.88
C SER A 99 -19.78 7.75 -15.63
N GLN A 100 -19.16 7.69 -14.46
CA GLN A 100 -18.03 8.54 -14.07
C GLN A 100 -16.71 7.77 -13.96
N PHE A 101 -16.55 6.68 -14.73
CA PHE A 101 -15.39 5.80 -14.66
C PHE A 101 -14.05 6.56 -14.68
N PHE A 102 -13.90 7.54 -15.58
CA PHE A 102 -12.68 8.34 -15.67
C PHE A 102 -12.42 9.22 -14.43
N GLN A 103 -13.45 9.71 -13.76
CA GLN A 103 -13.31 10.44 -12.50
C GLN A 103 -12.91 9.50 -11.36
N LEU A 104 -13.47 8.28 -11.35
CA LEU A 104 -13.11 7.25 -10.36
C LEU A 104 -11.65 6.82 -10.48
N VAL A 105 -11.10 6.76 -11.69
CA VAL A 105 -9.67 6.45 -11.90
C VAL A 105 -8.75 7.54 -11.31
N GLY A 106 -9.28 8.75 -11.09
CA GLY A 106 -8.58 9.81 -10.38
C GLY A 106 -8.48 9.60 -8.86
N ASP A 107 -9.25 8.67 -8.27
CA ASP A 107 -9.18 8.34 -6.85
C ASP A 107 -8.02 7.38 -6.56
N ASP A 108 -7.11 7.80 -5.68
CA ASP A 108 -5.95 7.00 -5.26
C ASP A 108 -6.34 5.58 -4.81
N ASN A 109 -7.45 5.41 -4.08
CA ASN A 109 -7.89 4.11 -3.60
C ASN A 109 -8.33 3.18 -4.74
N VAL A 110 -8.96 3.75 -5.77
CA VAL A 110 -9.35 3.00 -6.97
C VAL A 110 -8.10 2.60 -7.75
N GLN A 111 -7.11 3.48 -7.89
CA GLN A 111 -5.85 3.17 -8.53
C GLN A 111 -5.12 2.02 -7.83
N TYR A 112 -5.03 2.07 -6.50
CA TYR A 112 -4.43 0.98 -5.70
C TYR A 112 -5.24 -0.32 -5.79
N LEU A 113 -6.58 -0.26 -5.83
CA LEU A 113 -7.42 -1.45 -6.06
C LEU A 113 -7.15 -2.07 -7.43
N LEU A 114 -7.06 -1.27 -8.48
CA LEU A 114 -6.77 -1.74 -9.84
C LEU A 114 -5.39 -2.39 -9.91
N LEU A 115 -4.38 -1.74 -9.32
CA LEU A 115 -3.02 -2.29 -9.24
C LEU A 115 -2.97 -3.61 -8.46
N ALA A 116 -3.65 -3.67 -7.31
CA ALA A 116 -3.72 -4.89 -6.50
C ALA A 116 -4.46 -6.03 -7.22
N SER A 117 -5.52 -5.70 -7.96
CA SER A 117 -6.28 -6.66 -8.77
C SER A 117 -5.43 -7.23 -9.91
N MET A 118 -4.65 -6.38 -10.58
CA MET A 118 -3.70 -6.80 -11.62
C MET A 118 -2.63 -7.74 -11.05
N LEU A 119 -2.05 -7.37 -9.90
CA LEU A 119 -1.09 -8.22 -9.18
C LEU A 119 -1.70 -9.57 -8.80
N ARG A 120 -2.96 -9.60 -8.36
CA ARG A 120 -3.68 -10.82 -7.98
C ARG A 120 -4.00 -11.71 -9.17
N PHE A 121 -4.34 -11.14 -10.32
CA PHE A 121 -4.61 -11.88 -11.55
C PHE A 121 -3.38 -12.66 -12.02
N PHE A 122 -2.21 -12.02 -12.00
CA PHE A 122 -0.94 -12.61 -12.41
C PHE A 122 -0.22 -13.42 -11.31
N ALA A 123 -0.81 -13.55 -10.13
CA ALA A 123 -0.26 -14.31 -9.02
C ALA A 123 -0.50 -15.82 -9.20
N SER A 124 0.11 -16.44 -10.22
CA SER A 124 0.03 -17.89 -10.42
C SER A 124 1.26 -18.41 -11.15
N ARG A 125 1.54 -19.72 -11.02
CA ARG A 125 2.66 -20.37 -11.70
C ARG A 125 2.56 -20.32 -13.23
N ILE A 126 1.34 -20.18 -13.78
CA ILE A 126 1.10 -20.05 -15.22
C ILE A 126 1.84 -18.82 -15.77
N TYR A 127 1.85 -17.74 -15.00
CA TYR A 127 2.49 -16.48 -15.38
C TYR A 127 3.91 -16.32 -14.81
N GLY A 128 4.49 -17.40 -14.28
CA GLY A 128 5.83 -17.41 -13.68
C GLY A 128 5.86 -17.08 -12.17
N GLY A 129 7.06 -16.85 -11.63
CA GLY A 129 7.28 -16.55 -10.22
C GLY A 129 6.65 -15.22 -9.79
N ILE A 130 6.24 -15.12 -8.53
CA ILE A 130 5.78 -13.85 -7.95
C ILE A 130 6.95 -12.88 -7.77
N ASN A 131 6.65 -11.60 -7.58
CA ASN A 131 7.61 -10.64 -7.06
C ASN A 131 7.09 -10.15 -5.71
N ALA A 132 7.66 -10.64 -4.60
CA ALA A 132 7.20 -10.26 -3.26
C ALA A 132 7.38 -8.75 -2.98
N THR A 133 8.30 -8.06 -3.65
CA THR A 133 8.56 -6.63 -3.41
C THR A 133 7.37 -5.74 -3.78
N THR A 134 6.49 -6.19 -4.67
CA THR A 134 5.28 -5.45 -5.08
C THR A 134 4.28 -5.26 -3.93
N LEU A 135 4.36 -6.08 -2.88
CA LEU A 135 3.50 -5.97 -1.69
C LEU A 135 4.01 -4.94 -0.68
N GLN A 136 5.26 -4.48 -0.81
CA GLN A 136 5.89 -3.63 0.21
C GLN A 136 5.19 -2.28 0.40
N PRO A 137 4.84 -1.51 -0.66
CA PRO A 137 4.12 -0.25 -0.49
C PRO A 137 2.80 -0.44 0.27
N PHE A 138 2.01 -1.45 -0.13
CA PHE A 138 0.76 -1.80 0.54
C PHE A 138 0.94 -2.17 2.00
N THR A 139 2.01 -2.90 2.32
CA THR A 139 2.31 -3.33 3.69
C THR A 139 2.72 -2.15 4.57
N ILE A 140 3.39 -1.14 4.01
CA ILE A 140 3.68 0.11 4.71
C ILE A 140 2.37 0.79 5.12
N PHE A 141 1.44 1.01 4.16
CA PHE A 141 0.13 1.59 4.48
C PHE A 141 -0.61 0.76 5.54
N ALA A 142 -0.63 -0.56 5.36
CA ALA A 142 -1.27 -1.48 6.30
C ALA A 142 -0.71 -1.37 7.72
N LEU A 143 0.61 -1.24 7.88
CA LEU A 143 1.24 -1.11 9.18
C LEU A 143 0.74 0.13 9.93
N PHE A 144 0.76 1.31 9.30
CA PHE A 144 0.33 2.56 9.94
C PHE A 144 -1.17 2.53 10.24
N HIS A 145 -1.99 1.97 9.35
CA HIS A 145 -3.42 1.81 9.57
C HIS A 145 -3.73 0.82 10.72
N SER A 146 -3.07 -0.34 10.75
CA SER A 146 -3.21 -1.31 11.82
C SER A 146 -2.78 -0.74 13.17
N LEU A 147 -1.65 -0.03 13.24
CA LEU A 147 -1.18 0.59 14.48
C LEU A 147 -2.16 1.65 15.00
N SER A 148 -2.64 2.52 14.12
CA SER A 148 -3.58 3.60 14.47
C SER A 148 -4.92 3.06 14.94
N TYR A 149 -5.45 2.03 14.26
CA TYR A 149 -6.68 1.36 14.66
C TYR A 149 -6.52 0.60 15.98
N PHE A 150 -5.42 -0.14 16.14
CA PHE A 150 -5.12 -0.83 17.38
C PHE A 150 -5.05 0.14 18.56
N GLN A 151 -4.33 1.24 18.41
CA GLN A 151 -4.20 2.28 19.44
C GLN A 151 -5.55 2.86 19.86
N SER A 152 -6.41 3.20 18.89
CA SER A 152 -7.66 3.92 19.14
C SER A 152 -8.83 3.02 19.53
N MET A 153 -8.92 1.82 18.96
CA MET A 153 -10.12 0.97 19.02
C MET A 153 -9.92 -0.34 19.77
N ILE A 154 -8.68 -0.85 19.90
CA ILE A 154 -8.43 -2.15 20.54
C ILE A 154 -7.76 -1.98 21.91
N LEU A 155 -6.69 -1.18 21.98
CA LEU A 155 -5.87 -0.99 23.17
C LEU A 155 -6.67 -0.53 24.42
N PRO A 156 -7.67 0.37 24.33
CA PRO A 156 -8.45 0.79 25.50
C PRO A 156 -9.14 -0.38 26.21
N PHE A 157 -9.57 -1.39 25.47
CA PHE A 157 -10.36 -2.52 25.98
C PHE A 157 -9.51 -3.73 26.35
N LEU A 158 -8.21 -3.71 26.06
CA LEU A 158 -7.32 -4.85 26.30
C LEU A 158 -7.11 -5.06 27.81
N SER A 159 -7.66 -6.15 28.33
CA SER A 159 -7.49 -6.60 29.71
C SER A 159 -6.48 -7.75 29.74
N PRO A 160 -5.61 -7.88 30.77
CA PRO A 160 -5.59 -7.15 32.05
C PRO A 160 -4.62 -5.95 32.08
N LEU A 161 -4.30 -5.33 30.94
CA LEU A 161 -3.31 -4.24 30.92
C LEU A 161 -3.75 -3.06 31.79
N SER A 162 -2.84 -2.63 32.69
CA SER A 162 -3.05 -1.44 33.53
C SER A 162 -3.13 -0.17 32.68
N ALA A 163 -3.80 0.87 33.21
CA ALA A 163 -3.91 2.17 32.53
C ALA A 163 -2.54 2.77 32.20
N GLY A 164 -1.56 2.66 33.12
CA GLY A 164 -0.19 3.12 32.89
C GLY A 164 0.50 2.40 31.73
N THR A 165 0.32 1.08 31.62
CA THR A 165 0.89 0.30 30.49
C THR A 165 0.21 0.67 29.17
N LYS A 166 -1.12 0.81 29.15
CA LYS A 166 -1.87 1.27 27.97
C LYS A 166 -1.39 2.63 27.50
N GLN A 167 -1.18 3.58 28.41
CA GLN A 167 -0.69 4.91 28.08
C GLN A 167 0.73 4.87 27.48
N LYS A 168 1.62 4.04 28.03
CA LYS A 168 2.97 3.84 27.47
C LYS A 168 2.93 3.28 26.05
N ILE A 169 2.11 2.26 25.80
CA ILE A 169 1.94 1.67 24.45
C ILE A 169 1.37 2.72 23.50
N SER A 170 0.31 3.42 23.90
CA SER A 170 -0.34 4.45 23.08
C SER A 170 0.65 5.57 22.70
N SER A 171 1.42 6.07 23.68
CA SER A 171 2.43 7.11 23.46
C SER A 171 3.57 6.63 22.55
N GLY A 172 3.96 5.35 22.69
CA GLY A 172 4.95 4.72 21.82
C GLY A 172 4.49 4.62 20.36
N ILE A 173 3.25 4.17 20.13
CA ILE A 173 2.64 4.13 18.79
C ILE A 173 2.55 5.53 18.20
N GLN A 174 2.05 6.50 18.97
CA GLN A 174 1.94 7.89 18.50
C GLN A 174 3.31 8.47 18.11
N SER A 175 4.34 8.21 18.92
CA SER A 175 5.71 8.65 18.64
C SER A 175 6.27 7.99 17.38
N PHE A 176 6.05 6.68 17.20
CA PHE A 176 6.43 5.95 16.00
C PHE A 176 5.75 6.51 14.75
N VAL A 177 4.43 6.67 14.80
CA VAL A 177 3.64 7.19 13.67
C VAL A 177 4.11 8.58 13.30
N LYS A 178 4.24 9.49 14.28
CA LYS A 178 4.71 10.86 14.04
C LYS A 178 6.12 10.91 13.43
N LYS A 179 7.02 10.04 13.89
CA LYS A 179 8.42 10.05 13.46
C LYS A 179 8.64 9.45 12.07
N TYR A 180 7.91 8.38 11.74
CA TYR A 180 8.23 7.56 10.58
C TYR A 180 7.23 7.64 9.43
N ASN A 181 6.02 8.18 9.63
CA ASN A 181 4.98 8.18 8.60
C ASN A 181 5.45 8.83 7.29
N GLU A 182 5.91 10.08 7.32
CA GLU A 182 6.34 10.78 6.10
C GLU A 182 7.50 10.07 5.39
N THR A 183 8.51 9.62 6.14
CA THR A 183 9.64 8.87 5.60
C THR A 183 9.18 7.55 4.97
N SER A 184 8.25 6.84 5.62
CA SER A 184 7.68 5.61 5.11
C SER A 184 6.85 5.81 3.85
N LEU A 185 6.11 6.92 3.73
CA LEU A 185 5.41 7.30 2.50
C LEU A 185 6.39 7.56 1.35
N MET A 186 7.50 8.25 1.62
CA MET A 186 8.57 8.45 0.64
C MET A 186 9.19 7.12 0.20
N ILE A 187 9.44 6.20 1.15
CA ILE A 187 9.94 4.85 0.85
C ILE A 187 8.94 4.06 0.00
N ALA A 188 7.64 4.12 0.32
CA ALA A 188 6.59 3.45 -0.43
C ALA A 188 6.52 3.96 -1.87
N SER A 189 6.51 5.28 -2.08
CA SER A 189 6.55 5.88 -3.42
C SER A 189 7.82 5.52 -4.19
N ASN A 190 8.96 5.40 -3.50
CA ASN A 190 10.18 4.95 -4.14
C ASN A 190 10.12 3.48 -4.56
N MET A 191 9.54 2.61 -3.72
CA MET A 191 9.32 1.19 -4.06
C MET A 191 8.38 1.02 -5.25
N GLU A 192 7.32 1.84 -5.34
CA GLU A 192 6.41 1.89 -6.50
C GLU A 192 7.19 2.25 -7.77
N LEU A 193 7.98 3.33 -7.73
CA LEU A 193 8.79 3.79 -8.86
C LEU A 193 9.84 2.75 -9.28
N MET A 194 10.57 2.17 -8.34
CA MET A 194 11.56 1.13 -8.63
C MET A 194 10.93 -0.13 -9.23
N THR A 195 9.69 -0.45 -8.82
CA THR A 195 8.93 -1.55 -9.42
C THR A 195 8.54 -1.24 -10.87
N ALA A 196 8.13 -0.01 -11.16
CA ALA A 196 7.88 0.44 -12.53
C ALA A 196 9.14 0.30 -13.40
N VAL A 197 10.28 0.83 -12.92
CA VAL A 197 11.58 0.69 -13.61
C VAL A 197 11.94 -0.78 -13.84
N THR A 198 11.75 -1.62 -12.83
CA THR A 198 12.05 -3.06 -12.92
C THR A 198 11.26 -3.73 -14.03
N TYR A 199 9.94 -3.52 -14.10
CA TYR A 199 9.12 -4.10 -15.16
C TYR A 199 9.41 -3.47 -16.53
N SER A 200 9.71 -2.17 -16.61
CA SER A 200 10.11 -1.53 -17.87
C SER A 200 11.40 -2.13 -18.43
N VAL A 201 12.42 -2.33 -17.59
CA VAL A 201 13.68 -2.97 -17.98
C VAL A 201 13.45 -4.43 -18.41
N GLN A 202 12.63 -5.18 -17.67
CA GLN A 202 12.30 -6.56 -18.04
C GLN A 202 11.57 -6.64 -19.40
N THR A 203 10.58 -5.76 -19.63
CA THR A 203 9.90 -5.66 -20.92
C THR A 203 10.88 -5.32 -22.04
N PHE A 204 11.75 -4.32 -21.83
CA PHE A 204 12.76 -3.94 -22.81
C PHE A 204 13.69 -5.11 -23.17
N ILE A 205 14.22 -5.82 -22.17
CA ILE A 205 15.05 -7.01 -22.38
C ILE A 205 14.28 -8.09 -23.15
N SER A 206 13.01 -8.34 -22.80
CA SER A 206 12.19 -9.34 -23.51
C SER A 206 11.93 -8.99 -24.97
N VAL A 207 11.83 -7.70 -25.31
CA VAL A 207 11.70 -7.21 -26.70
C VAL A 207 13.02 -7.38 -27.45
N VAL A 208 14.12 -6.84 -26.91
CA VAL A 208 15.44 -6.85 -27.58
C VAL A 208 15.95 -8.28 -27.79
N THR A 209 15.70 -9.18 -26.83
CA THR A 209 16.11 -10.59 -26.93
C THR A 209 15.12 -11.47 -27.71
N MET A 210 14.09 -10.88 -28.32
CA MET A 210 13.01 -11.57 -29.03
C MET A 210 12.28 -12.64 -28.21
N LYS A 211 12.43 -12.63 -26.87
CA LYS A 211 11.71 -13.54 -25.96
C LYS A 211 10.21 -13.32 -26.03
N ILE A 212 9.78 -12.09 -26.32
CA ILE A 212 8.36 -11.74 -26.44
C ILE A 212 7.63 -12.54 -27.54
N LEU A 213 8.36 -12.96 -28.59
CA LEU A 213 7.81 -13.72 -29.70
C LEU A 213 7.77 -15.24 -29.45
N LYS A 214 8.36 -15.73 -28.35
CA LYS A 214 8.41 -17.16 -28.05
C LYS A 214 7.07 -17.64 -27.48
N PRO A 215 6.34 -18.56 -28.15
CA PRO A 215 5.04 -19.03 -27.66
C PRO A 215 5.10 -19.67 -26.27
N SER A 216 6.19 -20.39 -25.97
CA SER A 216 6.40 -21.03 -24.66
C SER A 216 6.53 -20.05 -23.48
N LEU A 217 6.84 -18.78 -23.75
CA LEU A 217 6.98 -17.73 -22.74
C LEU A 217 5.83 -16.72 -22.77
N PHE A 218 4.80 -16.96 -23.60
CA PHE A 218 3.71 -16.01 -23.83
C PHE A 218 3.08 -15.52 -22.53
N ALA A 219 2.70 -16.42 -21.61
CA ALA A 219 2.08 -16.04 -20.35
C ALA A 219 2.99 -15.17 -19.46
N MET A 220 4.28 -15.50 -19.36
CA MET A 220 5.24 -14.73 -18.56
C MET A 220 5.49 -13.33 -19.17
N ASN A 221 5.59 -13.26 -20.50
CA ASN A 221 5.75 -12.00 -21.21
C ASN A 221 4.49 -11.14 -21.11
N LEU A 222 3.30 -11.73 -21.25
CA LEU A 222 2.01 -11.05 -21.06
C LEU A 222 1.94 -10.41 -19.68
N LYS A 223 2.26 -11.16 -18.62
CA LYS A 223 2.39 -10.59 -17.27
C LYS A 223 3.35 -9.42 -17.25
N THR A 224 4.58 -9.60 -17.75
CA THR A 224 5.62 -8.57 -17.69
C THR A 224 5.18 -7.28 -18.38
N VAL A 225 4.56 -7.37 -19.56
CA VAL A 225 4.03 -6.23 -20.31
C VAL A 225 2.86 -5.57 -19.58
N CYS A 226 1.87 -6.35 -19.11
CA CYS A 226 0.74 -5.81 -18.36
C CYS A 226 1.18 -5.15 -17.04
N MET A 227 2.15 -5.73 -16.33
CA MET A 227 2.70 -5.15 -15.11
C MET A 227 3.49 -3.86 -15.40
N CYS A 228 4.27 -3.83 -16.48
CA CYS A 228 4.96 -2.62 -16.94
C CYS A 228 3.95 -1.50 -17.23
N ALA A 229 2.94 -1.78 -18.08
CA ALA A 229 1.91 -0.80 -18.42
C ALA A 229 1.15 -0.29 -17.19
N SER A 230 0.79 -1.19 -16.27
CA SER A 230 0.07 -0.85 -15.03
C SER A 230 0.91 0.04 -14.12
N TYR A 231 2.17 -0.32 -13.84
CA TYR A 231 3.04 0.45 -12.94
C TYR A 231 3.50 1.77 -13.55
N VAL A 232 3.75 1.84 -14.86
CA VAL A 232 4.09 3.09 -15.54
C VAL A 232 2.91 4.06 -15.49
N THR A 233 1.70 3.59 -15.82
CA THR A 233 0.48 4.39 -15.75
C THR A 233 0.23 4.85 -14.32
N PHE A 234 0.31 3.92 -13.36
CA PHE A 234 0.17 4.22 -11.94
C PHE A 234 1.16 5.29 -11.48
N CYS A 235 2.46 5.12 -11.72
CA CYS A 235 3.47 6.10 -11.30
C CYS A 235 3.30 7.46 -11.97
N LYS A 236 2.86 7.50 -13.23
CA LYS A 236 2.58 8.76 -13.92
C LYS A 236 1.39 9.49 -13.30
N VAL A 237 0.28 8.80 -13.07
CA VAL A 237 -0.89 9.40 -12.40
C VAL A 237 -0.51 9.86 -10.99
N ARG A 238 0.27 9.07 -10.26
CA ARG A 238 0.80 9.45 -8.94
C ARG A 238 1.76 10.63 -9.01
N TYR A 239 2.53 10.81 -10.07
CA TYR A 239 3.35 12.01 -10.25
C TYR A 239 2.47 13.26 -10.38
N ASP A 240 1.29 13.18 -10.99
CA ASP A 240 0.38 14.33 -11.11
C ASP A 240 -0.30 14.66 -9.77
N GLN A 241 -0.49 13.68 -8.89
CA GLN A 241 -1.31 13.81 -7.68
C GLN A 241 -0.51 13.85 -6.37
N SER A 242 0.69 13.25 -6.32
CA SER A 242 1.46 13.04 -5.09
C SER A 242 2.79 13.80 -5.08
N ARG A 243 2.95 14.65 -4.05
CA ARG A 243 4.21 15.37 -3.80
C ARG A 243 5.39 14.43 -3.57
N TYR A 244 5.18 13.25 -3.00
CA TYR A 244 6.24 12.26 -2.76
C TYR A 244 6.81 11.75 -4.09
N MET A 245 5.93 11.37 -5.03
CA MET A 245 6.34 10.89 -6.35
C MET A 245 7.02 12.00 -7.16
N GLN A 246 6.51 13.24 -7.10
CA GLN A 246 7.15 14.41 -7.72
C GLN A 246 8.56 14.63 -7.18
N THR A 247 8.71 14.62 -5.85
CA THR A 247 10.01 14.83 -5.19
C THR A 247 11.02 13.77 -5.61
N LEU A 248 10.62 12.50 -5.67
CA LEU A 248 11.49 11.40 -6.08
C LEU A 248 11.92 11.52 -7.54
N ILE A 249 10.96 11.73 -8.45
CA ILE A 249 11.25 11.84 -9.88
C ILE A 249 12.16 13.04 -10.15
N ASN A 250 11.89 14.20 -9.54
CA ASN A 250 12.74 15.38 -9.67
C ASN A 250 14.15 15.13 -9.11
N SER A 251 14.26 14.45 -7.98
CA SER A 251 15.56 14.08 -7.39
C SER A 251 16.36 13.13 -8.28
N TYR A 252 15.69 12.15 -8.89
CA TYR A 252 16.32 11.23 -9.84
C TYR A 252 16.72 11.93 -11.14
N ASP A 253 15.89 12.83 -11.66
CA ASP A 253 16.20 13.62 -12.85
C ASP A 253 17.41 14.53 -12.63
N MET A 254 17.49 15.18 -11.46
CA MET A 254 18.67 15.97 -11.07
C MET A 254 19.94 15.11 -11.03
N ARG A 255 19.88 13.93 -10.40
CA ARG A 255 21.02 13.00 -10.34
C ARG A 255 21.41 12.49 -11.73
N PHE A 256 20.43 12.20 -12.58
CA PHE A 256 20.66 11.84 -13.97
C PHE A 256 21.41 12.95 -14.71
N ASN A 257 20.93 14.19 -14.63
CA ASN A 257 21.58 15.34 -15.27
C ASN A 257 23.01 15.55 -14.74
N GLN A 258 23.22 15.42 -13.43
CA GLN A 258 24.57 15.49 -12.83
C GLN A 258 25.51 14.40 -13.38
N LEU A 259 25.02 13.16 -13.54
CA LEU A 259 25.81 12.07 -14.11
C LEU A 259 26.14 12.30 -15.58
N ILE A 260 25.18 12.71 -16.41
CA ILE A 260 25.39 12.92 -17.85
C ILE A 260 26.32 14.11 -18.13
N TYR A 261 26.05 15.26 -17.52
CA TYR A 261 26.79 16.48 -17.82
C TYR A 261 28.08 16.60 -17.00
N GLY A 262 28.08 16.10 -15.76
CA GLY A 262 29.25 16.16 -14.86
C GLY A 262 30.28 15.06 -15.08
N SER A 263 29.91 13.93 -15.68
CA SER A 263 30.87 12.84 -15.91
C SER A 263 31.74 13.09 -17.14
N ARG A 264 33.06 13.04 -16.93
CA ARG A 264 34.09 13.04 -17.98
C ARG A 264 34.24 11.69 -18.66
N PHE A 265 33.69 10.62 -18.06
CA PHE A 265 33.85 9.24 -18.53
C PHE A 265 32.77 8.82 -19.53
N ILE A 266 31.74 9.63 -19.75
CA ILE A 266 30.67 9.33 -20.71
C ILE A 266 30.99 10.01 -22.05
N PRO A 267 31.22 9.25 -23.14
CA PRO A 267 31.42 9.79 -24.48
C PRO A 267 30.27 10.68 -24.95
N GLN A 268 30.56 11.70 -25.75
CA GLN A 268 29.57 12.68 -26.20
C GLN A 268 28.42 12.06 -27.01
N SER A 269 28.70 11.06 -27.83
CA SER A 269 27.69 10.29 -28.58
C SER A 269 26.69 9.60 -27.66
N LEU A 270 27.18 8.98 -26.58
CA LEU A 270 26.32 8.33 -25.58
C LEU A 270 25.50 9.35 -24.79
N LYS A 271 26.04 10.54 -24.48
CA LYS A 271 25.25 11.63 -23.88
C LYS A 271 24.07 12.02 -24.77
N GLY A 272 24.30 12.19 -26.07
CA GLY A 272 23.27 12.52 -27.04
C GLY A 272 22.13 11.49 -27.08
N ILE A 273 22.49 10.20 -27.15
CA ILE A 273 21.51 9.10 -27.13
C ILE A 273 20.69 9.10 -25.84
N LEU A 274 21.33 9.27 -24.68
CA LEU A 274 20.65 9.26 -23.39
C LEU A 274 19.67 10.43 -23.23
N VAL A 275 20.02 11.61 -23.74
CA VAL A 275 19.13 12.78 -23.77
C VAL A 275 17.94 12.57 -24.71
N GLN A 276 18.15 11.97 -25.88
CA GLN A 276 17.07 11.63 -26.81
C GLN A 276 16.12 10.60 -26.21
N LEU A 277 16.65 9.53 -25.59
CA LEU A 277 15.85 8.52 -24.90
C LEU A 277 15.02 9.14 -23.77
N ARG A 278 15.62 10.01 -22.95
CA ARG A 278 14.88 10.76 -21.91
C ARG A 278 13.74 11.56 -22.53
N SER A 279 14.00 12.29 -23.61
CA SER A 279 12.99 13.13 -24.27
C SER A 279 11.85 12.30 -24.85
N LEU A 280 12.15 11.14 -25.44
CA LEU A 280 11.15 10.18 -25.91
C LEU A 280 10.29 9.66 -24.76
N ILE A 281 10.90 9.25 -23.64
CA ILE A 281 10.17 8.77 -22.46
C ILE A 281 9.22 9.86 -21.96
N ILE A 282 9.69 11.10 -21.81
CA ILE A 282 8.85 12.21 -21.36
C ILE A 282 7.69 12.44 -22.34
N SER A 283 7.95 12.41 -23.64
CA SER A 283 6.90 12.56 -24.66
C SER A 283 5.84 11.47 -24.57
N VAL A 284 6.27 10.19 -24.45
CA VAL A 284 5.35 9.06 -24.33
C VAL A 284 4.52 9.14 -23.05
N LEU A 285 5.16 9.46 -21.92
CA LEU A 285 4.46 9.63 -20.63
C LEU A 285 3.53 10.84 -20.62
N GLY A 286 3.80 11.86 -21.43
CA GLY A 286 2.93 13.03 -21.60
C GLY A 286 1.55 12.71 -22.15
N HIS A 287 1.40 11.60 -22.88
CA HIS A 287 0.09 11.12 -23.36
C HIS A 287 -0.76 10.45 -22.26
N ILE A 288 -0.15 10.12 -21.12
CA ILE A 288 -0.85 9.55 -19.97
C ILE A 288 -1.20 10.70 -19.02
N SER A 289 -2.42 11.19 -19.15
CA SER A 289 -2.99 12.20 -18.26
C SER A 289 -4.40 11.81 -17.85
N LEU A 290 -4.76 12.10 -16.60
CA LEU A 290 -6.17 12.07 -16.21
C LEU A 290 -6.93 13.12 -17.03
N PRO A 291 -8.17 12.85 -17.45
CA PRO A 291 -8.97 13.87 -18.12
C PRO A 291 -9.12 15.08 -17.22
N ALA A 292 -9.00 16.27 -17.80
CA ALA A 292 -9.19 17.52 -17.08
C ALA A 292 -10.57 17.50 -16.41
N THR A 293 -10.60 17.61 -15.08
CA THR A 293 -11.85 17.86 -14.37
C THR A 293 -12.29 19.25 -14.76
N HIS A 294 -13.30 19.37 -15.63
CA HIS A 294 -14.01 20.64 -15.79
C HIS A 294 -14.48 21.05 -14.39
N PRO A 295 -14.10 22.23 -13.88
CA PRO A 295 -14.68 22.71 -12.64
C PRO A 295 -16.19 22.69 -12.84
N ALA A 296 -16.90 22.00 -11.93
CA ALA A 296 -18.35 22.05 -11.90
C ALA A 296 -18.72 23.53 -11.99
N GLN A 297 -19.44 23.90 -13.05
CA GLN A 297 -20.07 25.21 -13.12
C GLN A 297 -20.85 25.33 -11.81
N ALA A 298 -20.48 26.32 -11.00
CA ALA A 298 -21.26 26.69 -9.84
C ALA A 298 -22.63 27.09 -10.40
N GLU A 299 -23.59 26.16 -10.35
CA GLU A 299 -25.00 26.49 -10.51
C GLU A 299 -25.34 27.37 -9.30
N ASN A 300 -25.45 28.67 -9.59
CA ASN A 300 -26.04 29.68 -8.71
C ASN A 300 -27.54 29.42 -8.53
#